data_AF-A0A0M3HQB3-F1
#
_entry.id   AF-A0A0M3HQB3-F1
#
_cell.length_a   1.000
_cell.length_b   1.000
_cell.length_c   1.000
_cell.angle_alpha   90.00
_cell.angle_beta   90.00
_cell.angle_gamma   90.00
#
_symmetry.space_group_name_H-M   'P 1'
#
loop_
_entity.id
_entity.type
_entity.pdbx_description
1 polymer ?
#
loop_
_entity_poly.entity_id
_entity_poly.type
_entity_poly.pdbx_seq_one_letter_code
_entity_poly.pdbx_strand_id
1 'polypeptide(L)'
;MGYVSNYLRTKFIAMVHQPAVIISTRTRATYYQPSRRWPPRFIRRFMLRYPQGHLYVVLGICSTGMVFPASIWMYKALTMDKEELIDYRNRYNAIVRDRQKYGRQLAFPFFFPSESNVEKSQAEQQHQTKQSLIVFQ
;
A
#
# COMPACT_ATOMS: atom_id res chain seq x y z
N MET A 1 10.21 -26.68 -88.33
CA MET A 1 8.85 -26.54 -87.76
C MET A 1 8.57 -27.80 -86.94
N GLY A 2 8.43 -27.86 -85.62
CA GLY A 2 8.50 -26.89 -84.52
C GLY A 2 8.25 -27.71 -83.24
N TYR A 3 9.32 -28.15 -82.55
CA TYR A 3 9.23 -28.97 -81.34
C TYR A 3 9.88 -28.26 -80.16
N VAL A 4 9.47 -27.02 -79.88
CA VAL A 4 9.92 -26.28 -78.68
C VAL A 4 8.77 -25.37 -78.22
N SER A 5 7.67 -25.92 -77.68
CA SER A 5 6.63 -25.05 -77.12
C SER A 5 5.63 -25.70 -76.16
N ASN A 6 5.99 -26.76 -75.42
CA ASN A 6 5.04 -27.36 -74.45
C ASN A 6 5.53 -27.45 -73.01
N TYR A 7 6.83 -27.28 -72.73
CA TYR A 7 7.33 -27.34 -71.34
C TYR A 7 7.09 -26.06 -70.53
N LEU A 8 7.00 -24.90 -71.18
CA LEU A 8 6.78 -23.62 -70.50
C LEU A 8 5.30 -23.40 -70.14
N ARG A 9 4.36 -23.97 -70.90
CA ARG A 9 2.92 -23.77 -70.67
C ARG A 9 2.43 -24.53 -69.43
N THR A 10 3.00 -25.69 -69.14
CA THR A 10 2.61 -26.54 -68.02
C THR A 10 3.12 -26.01 -66.67
N LYS A 11 4.25 -25.31 -66.65
CA LYS A 11 4.76 -24.68 -65.41
C LYS A 11 3.97 -23.45 -64.99
N PHE A 12 3.39 -22.69 -65.93
CA PHE A 12 2.55 -21.54 -65.59
C PHE A 12 1.21 -21.96 -64.97
N ILE A 13 0.59 -23.05 -65.44
CA ILE A 13 -0.70 -23.52 -64.89
C ILE A 13 -0.51 -24.08 -63.47
N ALA A 14 0.61 -24.76 -63.20
CA ALA A 14 0.92 -25.29 -61.87
C ALA A 14 1.24 -24.20 -60.82
N MET A 15 1.61 -22.99 -61.26
CA MET A 15 1.95 -21.88 -60.36
C MET A 15 0.73 -21.01 -59.97
N VAL A 16 -0.42 -21.18 -60.64
CA VAL A 16 -1.66 -20.42 -60.36
C VAL A 16 -2.53 -21.11 -59.30
N HIS A 17 -2.25 -22.37 -58.96
CA HIS A 17 -2.94 -23.12 -57.90
C HIS A 17 -2.09 -23.23 -56.62
N GLN A 18 -1.53 -22.13 -56.15
CA GLN A 18 -1.27 -22.04 -54.72
C GLN A 18 -2.63 -21.78 -54.06
N PRO A 19 -3.21 -22.73 -53.29
CA PRO A 19 -4.28 -22.34 -52.39
C PRO A 19 -3.65 -21.31 -51.47
N ALA A 20 -4.07 -20.05 -51.61
CA ALA A 20 -3.78 -19.04 -50.62
C ALA A 20 -4.12 -19.69 -49.29
N VAL A 21 -3.11 -19.94 -48.46
CA VAL A 21 -3.33 -20.36 -47.08
C VAL A 21 -3.93 -19.13 -46.44
N ILE A 22 -5.25 -19.03 -46.53
CA ILE A 22 -6.05 -18.09 -45.77
C ILE A 22 -5.88 -18.62 -44.36
N ILE A 23 -4.80 -18.20 -43.70
CA ILE A 23 -4.69 -18.24 -42.26
C ILE A 23 -5.84 -17.34 -41.83
N SER A 24 -7.01 -17.95 -41.63
CA SER A 24 -8.09 -17.28 -40.92
C SER A 24 -7.50 -17.00 -39.55
N THR A 25 -6.96 -15.80 -39.39
CA THR A 25 -6.68 -15.25 -38.08
C THR A 25 -8.04 -15.18 -37.45
N ARG A 26 -8.41 -16.25 -36.74
CA ARG A 26 -9.65 -16.37 -36.01
C ARG A 26 -9.56 -15.32 -34.91
N THR A 27 -9.92 -14.09 -35.26
CA THR A 27 -10.06 -12.96 -34.35
C THR A 27 -11.23 -13.31 -33.47
N ARG A 28 -10.94 -14.11 -32.43
CA ARG A 28 -11.87 -14.33 -31.33
C ARG A 28 -12.20 -12.93 -30.83
N ALA A 29 -13.45 -12.51 -30.98
CA ALA A 29 -13.93 -11.24 -30.47
C ALA A 29 -13.76 -11.28 -28.95
N THR A 30 -12.61 -10.82 -28.45
CA THR A 30 -12.37 -10.62 -27.03
C THR A 30 -13.05 -9.30 -26.69
N TYR A 31 -14.37 -9.34 -26.48
CA TYR A 31 -15.17 -8.21 -25.98
C TYR A 31 -14.62 -7.64 -24.66
N TYR A 32 -13.77 -8.39 -23.98
CA TYR A 32 -13.02 -7.95 -22.81
C TYR A 32 -11.52 -7.89 -23.14
N GLN A 33 -11.06 -6.83 -23.81
CA GLN A 33 -9.63 -6.53 -23.82
C GLN A 33 -9.23 -6.07 -22.41
N PRO A 34 -8.35 -6.81 -21.69
CA PRO A 34 -7.90 -6.40 -20.37
C PRO A 34 -7.10 -5.11 -20.50
N SER A 35 -7.70 -3.98 -20.14
CA SER A 35 -6.98 -2.73 -19.98
C SER A 35 -5.78 -2.95 -19.06
N ARG A 36 -4.60 -2.43 -19.44
CA ARG A 36 -3.36 -2.54 -18.67
C ARG A 36 -3.34 -1.60 -17.44
N ARG A 37 -4.51 -1.17 -16.98
CA ARG A 37 -4.73 -0.31 -15.81
C ARG A 37 -4.73 -1.12 -14.53
N TRP A 38 -4.69 -0.40 -13.41
CA TRP A 38 -4.88 -0.97 -12.08
C TRP A 38 -6.24 -1.70 -12.01
N PRO A 39 -6.33 -2.90 -11.40
CA PRO A 39 -5.29 -3.61 -10.67
C PRO A 39 -4.33 -4.45 -11.56
N PRO A 40 -3.07 -4.64 -11.14
CA PRO A 40 -2.10 -5.53 -11.79
C PRO A 40 -2.66 -6.90 -12.16
N ARG A 41 -2.21 -7.45 -13.30
CA ARG A 41 -2.71 -8.73 -13.85
C ARG A 41 -2.64 -9.89 -12.84
N PHE A 42 -1.64 -9.91 -11.97
CA PHE A 42 -1.50 -10.92 -10.92
C PHE A 42 -2.63 -10.83 -9.88
N ILE A 43 -2.89 -9.64 -9.34
CA ILE A 43 -3.94 -9.41 -8.33
C ILE A 43 -5.31 -9.78 -8.90
N ARG A 44 -5.57 -9.39 -10.15
CA ARG A 44 -6.82 -9.75 -10.84
C ARG A 44 -6.96 -11.27 -10.99
N ARG A 45 -5.91 -11.98 -11.41
CA ARG A 45 -5.94 -13.46 -11.53
C ARG A 45 -6.11 -14.13 -10.16
N PHE A 46 -5.47 -13.61 -9.13
CA PHE A 46 -5.58 -14.11 -7.76
C PHE A 46 -7.02 -13.97 -7.24
N MET A 47 -7.64 -12.79 -7.38
CA MET A 47 -9.03 -12.57 -6.95
C MET A 47 -10.04 -13.41 -7.74
N LEU A 48 -9.83 -13.59 -9.05
CA LEU A 48 -10.71 -14.44 -9.87
C LEU A 48 -10.56 -15.93 -9.54
N ARG A 49 -9.37 -16.37 -9.14
CA ARG A 49 -9.12 -17.78 -8.78
C ARG A 49 -9.49 -18.11 -7.34
N TYR A 50 -9.38 -17.13 -6.44
CA TYR A 50 -9.70 -17.27 -5.03
C TYR A 50 -10.71 -16.18 -4.63
N PRO A 51 -12.02 -16.43 -4.78
CA PRO A 51 -13.04 -15.43 -4.48
C PRO A 51 -13.01 -14.98 -3.01
N GLN A 52 -12.59 -15.86 -2.09
CA GLN A 52 -12.43 -15.54 -0.66
C GLN A 52 -11.03 -15.02 -0.29
N GLY A 53 -10.12 -14.83 -1.26
CA GLY A 53 -8.74 -14.40 -1.00
C GLY A 53 -8.64 -13.08 -0.23
N HIS A 54 -9.57 -12.15 -0.48
CA HIS A 54 -9.63 -10.87 0.22
C HIS A 54 -9.90 -11.03 1.73
N LEU A 55 -10.71 -12.01 2.14
CA LEU A 55 -10.99 -12.28 3.55
C LEU A 55 -9.73 -12.73 4.29
N TYR A 56 -8.93 -13.60 3.68
CA TYR A 56 -7.66 -14.04 4.27
C TYR A 56 -6.63 -12.92 4.37
N VAL A 57 -6.59 -12.02 3.38
CA VAL A 57 -5.71 -10.83 3.44
C VAL A 57 -6.12 -9.91 4.60
N VAL A 58 -7.41 -9.61 4.72
CA VAL A 58 -7.93 -8.79 5.82
C VAL A 58 -7.69 -9.46 7.17
N LEU A 59 -7.93 -10.78 7.26
CA LEU A 59 -7.68 -11.55 8.47
C LEU A 59 -6.20 -11.56 8.84
N GLY A 60 -5.30 -11.66 7.87
CA GLY A 60 -3.85 -11.57 8.09
C GLY A 60 -3.42 -10.19 8.60
N ILE A 61 -3.97 -9.11 8.04
CA ILE A 61 -3.70 -7.74 8.52
C ILE A 61 -4.26 -7.55 9.93
N CYS A 62 -5.47 -8.03 10.20
CA CYS A 62 -6.10 -7.93 11.51
C CYS A 62 -5.32 -8.74 12.57
N SER A 63 -4.94 -9.97 12.24
CA SER A 63 -4.20 -10.85 13.15
C SER A 63 -2.81 -10.29 13.46
N THR A 64 -2.09 -9.78 12.46
CA THR A 64 -0.80 -9.12 12.68
C THR A 64 -0.94 -7.85 13.52
N GLY A 65 -1.99 -7.06 13.29
CA GLY A 65 -2.32 -5.89 14.12
C GLY A 65 -2.57 -6.23 15.60
N MET A 66 -3.15 -7.39 15.89
CA MET A 66 -3.33 -7.87 17.27
C MET A 66 -2.05 -8.47 17.88
N VAL A 67 -1.29 -9.24 17.09
CA VAL A 67 -0.09 -9.95 17.58
C VAL A 67 1.08 -9.00 17.79
N PHE A 68 1.23 -7.97 16.96
CA PHE A 68 2.36 -7.03 17.01
C PHE A 68 2.53 -6.30 18.36
N PRO A 69 1.50 -5.67 18.97
CA PRO A 69 1.67 -5.05 20.28
C PRO A 69 1.99 -6.09 21.36
N ALA A 70 1.38 -7.28 21.30
CA ALA A 70 1.62 -8.34 22.26
C ALA A 70 3.07 -8.85 22.20
N SER A 71 3.64 -9.00 21.00
CA SER A 71 5.02 -9.46 20.84
C SER A 71 6.04 -8.45 21.35
N ILE A 72 5.80 -7.14 21.18
CA ILE A 72 6.66 -6.08 21.76
C ILE A 72 6.65 -6.15 23.29
N TRP A 73 5.47 -6.32 23.89
CA TRP A 73 5.35 -6.48 25.35
C TRP A 73 6.04 -7.74 25.86
N MET A 74 5.87 -8.86 25.15
CA MET A 74 6.54 -10.12 25.48
C MET A 74 8.05 -10.01 25.37
N TYR A 75 8.57 -9.33 24.33
CA TYR A 75 10.00 -9.08 24.20
C TYR A 75 10.56 -8.29 25.38
N LYS A 76 9.86 -7.22 25.81
CA LYS A 76 10.26 -6.44 26.99
C LYS A 76 10.21 -7.27 28.28
N ALA A 77 9.21 -8.13 28.42
CA ALA A 77 9.10 -9.02 29.57
C ALA A 77 10.23 -10.06 29.67
N LEU A 78 10.79 -10.48 28.54
CA LEU A 78 11.88 -11.46 28.50
C LEU A 78 13.27 -10.81 28.60
N THR A 79 13.40 -9.53 28.26
CA THR A 79 14.70 -8.84 28.18
C THR A 79 15.02 -7.92 29.34
N MET A 80 14.03 -7.45 30.11
CA MET A 80 14.21 -6.55 31.26
C MET A 80 14.13 -7.31 32.60
N ASP A 81 14.82 -6.77 33.61
CA ASP A 81 14.66 -7.27 34.98
C ASP A 81 13.30 -6.84 35.57
N LYS A 82 12.86 -7.52 36.63
CA LYS A 82 11.52 -7.37 37.20
C LYS A 82 11.24 -5.95 37.70
N GLU A 83 12.24 -5.31 38.32
CA GLU A 83 12.11 -3.95 38.84
C GLU A 83 11.99 -2.93 37.70
N GLU A 84 12.84 -3.06 36.67
CA GLU A 84 12.79 -2.21 35.48
C GLU A 84 11.47 -2.33 34.72
N LEU A 85 10.87 -3.53 34.72
CA LEU A 85 9.58 -3.76 34.08
C LEU A 85 8.43 -3.07 34.83
N ILE A 86 8.46 -3.06 36.17
CA ILE A 86 7.47 -2.35 36.99
C ILE A 86 7.56 -0.84 36.74
N ASP A 87 8.77 -0.30 36.74
CA ASP A 87 9.02 1.11 36.44
C ASP A 87 8.58 1.48 35.03
N TYR A 88 8.92 0.66 34.03
CA TYR A 88 8.49 0.86 32.66
C TYR A 88 6.96 0.86 32.54
N ARG A 89 6.28 -0.08 33.20
CA ARG A 89 4.81 -0.15 33.20
C ARG A 89 4.19 1.10 33.84
N ASN A 90 4.74 1.58 34.95
CA ASN A 90 4.26 2.77 35.64
C ASN A 90 4.42 4.02 34.77
N ARG A 91 5.59 4.20 34.12
CA ARG A 91 5.84 5.30 33.18
C ARG A 91 4.90 5.23 31.98
N TYR A 92 4.71 4.05 31.38
CA TYR A 92 3.79 3.86 30.26
C TYR A 92 2.35 4.21 30.64
N ASN A 93 1.88 3.76 31.80
CA ASN A 93 0.54 4.08 32.30
C ASN A 93 0.33 5.57 32.57
N ALA A 94 1.35 6.25 33.11
CA ALA A 94 1.30 7.70 33.31
C ALA A 94 1.12 8.43 31.97
N ILE A 95 1.92 8.06 30.96
CA ILE A 95 1.79 8.61 29.61
C ILE A 95 0.39 8.34 29.04
N VAL A 96 -0.13 7.12 29.11
CA VAL A 96 -1.48 6.80 28.60
C VAL A 96 -2.55 7.65 29.29
N ARG A 97 -2.45 7.84 30.61
CA ARG A 97 -3.37 8.72 31.36
C ARG A 97 -3.29 10.17 30.87
N ASP A 98 -2.09 10.69 30.62
CA ASP A 98 -1.92 12.04 30.08
C ASP A 98 -2.51 12.16 28.68
N ARG A 99 -2.38 11.14 27.83
CA ARG A 99 -3.03 11.11 26.51
C ARG A 99 -4.55 11.10 26.62
N GLN A 100 -5.11 10.30 27.53
CA GLN A 100 -6.56 10.22 27.76
C GLN A 100 -7.13 11.51 28.32
N LYS A 101 -6.42 12.14 29.25
CA LYS A 101 -6.89 13.34 29.97
C LYS A 101 -6.71 14.62 29.17
N TYR A 102 -5.58 14.78 28.49
CA TYR A 102 -5.20 16.01 27.80
C TYR A 102 -5.22 15.90 26.28
N GLY A 103 -5.48 14.71 25.73
CA GLY A 103 -5.42 14.47 24.29
C GLY A 103 -4.01 14.62 23.69
N ARG A 104 -2.97 14.64 24.52
CA ARG A 104 -1.59 14.80 24.04
C ARG A 104 -1.14 13.55 23.28
N GLN A 105 -0.30 13.70 22.25
CA GLN A 105 0.37 12.60 21.52
C GLN A 105 -0.57 11.50 20.98
N LEU A 106 -1.76 11.85 20.49
CA LEU A 106 -2.63 10.92 19.77
C LEU A 106 -2.04 10.56 18.40
N ALA A 107 -2.25 9.31 17.98
CA ALA A 107 -1.80 8.83 16.65
C ALA A 107 -2.40 9.64 15.49
N PHE A 108 -3.54 10.30 15.72
CA PHE A 108 -4.15 11.24 14.79
C PHE A 108 -3.85 12.67 15.25
N PRO A 109 -2.95 13.40 14.56
CA PRO A 109 -2.43 14.69 15.03
C PRO A 109 -3.39 15.87 14.81
N PHE A 110 -4.65 15.65 14.40
CA PHE A 110 -5.52 16.70 13.86
C PHE A 110 -6.27 17.53 14.90
N PHE A 111 -6.32 17.10 16.17
CA PHE A 111 -7.20 17.73 17.18
C PHE A 111 -6.49 18.28 18.41
N PHE A 112 -5.17 18.11 18.55
CA PHE A 112 -4.47 18.46 19.80
C PHE A 112 -3.16 19.19 19.56
N PRO A 113 -2.89 20.28 20.30
CA PRO A 113 -1.60 20.96 20.22
C PRO A 113 -0.51 20.00 20.68
N SER A 114 0.45 19.73 19.79
CA SER A 114 1.69 19.05 20.15
C SER A 114 2.45 19.89 21.19
N GLU A 115 3.30 19.26 22.00
CA GLU A 115 4.08 19.93 23.06
C GLU A 115 4.83 21.18 22.54
N SER A 116 5.30 21.13 21.29
CA SER A 116 5.94 22.28 20.62
C SER A 116 5.06 23.52 20.49
N ASN A 117 3.73 23.39 20.45
CA ASN A 117 2.81 24.52 20.37
C ASN A 117 2.54 25.10 21.77
N VAL A 118 2.51 24.25 22.81
CA VAL A 118 2.29 24.69 24.20
C VAL A 118 3.50 25.46 24.72
N GLU A 119 4.72 24.99 24.47
CA GLU A 119 5.94 25.69 24.84
C GLU A 119 6.09 27.02 24.10
N LYS A 120 5.74 27.08 22.81
CA LYS A 120 5.72 28.33 22.04
C LYS A 120 4.72 29.34 22.60
N SER A 121 3.49 28.91 22.91
CA SER A 121 2.50 29.81 23.50
C SER A 121 2.90 30.33 24.88
N GLN A 122 3.57 29.51 25.71
CA GLN A 122 4.07 29.94 27.01
C GLN A 122 5.26 30.89 26.90
N ALA A 123 6.19 30.65 25.97
CA ALA A 123 7.30 31.56 25.69
C ALA A 123 6.82 32.91 25.16
N GLU A 124 5.82 32.93 24.28
CA GLU A 124 5.20 34.14 23.74
C GLU A 124 4.47 34.95 24.83
N GLN A 125 3.75 34.27 25.73
CA GLN A 125 3.08 34.92 26.87
C GLN A 125 4.07 35.55 27.84
N GLN A 126 5.20 34.89 28.12
CA GLN A 126 6.27 35.44 28.99
C GLN A 126 6.99 36.63 28.35
N HIS A 127 7.15 36.65 27.02
CA HIS A 127 7.71 37.80 26.32
C HIS A 127 6.76 39.00 26.34
N GLN A 128 5.45 38.79 26.17
CA GLN A 128 4.46 39.87 26.24
C GLN A 128 4.32 40.47 27.65
N THR A 129 4.37 39.65 28.70
CA THR A 129 4.31 40.17 30.09
C THR A 129 5.57 40.95 30.48
N LYS A 130 6.74 40.56 29.97
CA LYS A 130 7.98 41.33 30.19
C LYS A 130 7.95 42.65 29.43
N GLN A 131 7.41 42.69 28.22
CA GLN A 131 7.28 43.91 27.44
C GLN A 131 6.26 44.89 28.05
N SER A 132 5.13 44.41 28.57
CA SER A 132 4.17 45.28 29.24
C SER A 132 4.73 45.90 30.52
N LEU A 133 5.51 45.17 31.31
CA LEU A 133 6.16 45.69 32.52
C LEU A 133 7.19 46.79 32.24
N ILE A 134 7.86 46.78 31.08
CA ILE A 134 8.85 47.79 30.71
C ILE A 134 8.19 49.10 30.23
N VAL A 135 6.94 49.06 29.75
CA VAL A 135 6.22 50.24 29.26
C VAL A 135 5.58 51.06 30.40
N PHE A 136 5.46 50.50 31.60
CA PHE A 136 4.89 51.16 32.78
C PHE A 136 5.94 51.72 33.77
N GLN A 137 7.20 51.83 33.37
CA GLN A 137 8.30 52.37 34.17
C GLN A 137 8.91 53.60 33.51
#